data_AF-A0A2M7R248-F1
#
_entry.id   AF-A0A2M7R248-F1
#
_cell.length_a   1.000
_cell.length_b   1.000
_cell.length_c   1.000
_cell.angle_alpha   90.00
_cell.angle_beta   90.00
_cell.angle_gamma   90.00
#
_symmetry.space_group_name_H-M   'P 1'
#
loop_
_entity.id
_entity.type
_entity.pdbx_description
1 polymer ?
#
loop_
_entity_poly.entity_id
_entity_poly.type
_entity_poly.pdbx_seq_one_letter_code
_entity_poly.pdbx_strand_id
1 'polypeptide(L)'
;RHPTDVVLPSTGEYASTSTTYNIETPLARQTITTLSDTITPGRDIVMCLSCHKAHGSEYADILRFDYSTLAAGTGCLRCHTGKSAY
;
A
#
# COMPACT_ATOMS: atom_id res chain seq x y z
N ARG A 1 5.62 5.69 13.91
CA ARG A 1 6.02 6.04 12.53
C ARG A 1 5.80 4.82 11.66
N HIS A 2 5.10 4.94 10.53
CA HIS A 2 4.99 3.81 9.59
C HIS A 2 6.35 3.52 8.94
N PRO A 3 6.75 2.25 8.80
CA PRO A 3 7.92 1.88 8.01
C PRO A 3 7.76 2.34 6.56
N THR A 4 8.82 2.89 5.99
CA THR A 4 8.90 3.30 4.59
C THR A 4 10.22 2.82 4.02
N ASP A 5 10.26 2.57 2.72
CA ASP A 5 11.40 1.96 2.03
C ASP A 5 11.74 0.57 2.57
N VAL A 6 10.69 -0.21 2.87
CA VAL A 6 10.80 -1.58 3.37
C VAL A 6 10.04 -2.53 2.47
N VAL A 7 10.54 -3.75 2.33
CA VAL A 7 9.85 -4.83 1.62
C VAL A 7 8.55 -5.14 2.34
N LEU A 8 7.43 -5.17 1.61
CA LEU A 8 6.16 -5.70 2.10
C LEU A 8 6.38 -7.18 2.46
N PRO A 9 6.21 -7.63 3.70
CA PRO A 9 6.49 -9.02 4.06
C PRO A 9 5.57 -10.00 3.31
N SER A 10 6.04 -11.23 3.08
CA SER A 10 5.22 -12.32 2.52
C SER A 10 4.61 -13.24 3.58
N THR A 11 4.67 -12.83 4.85
CA THR A 11 4.27 -13.62 6.02
C THR A 11 3.27 -12.87 6.90
N GLY A 12 2.56 -13.60 7.76
CA GLY A 12 1.57 -13.00 8.67
C GLY A 12 0.38 -12.43 7.90
N GLU A 13 -0.15 -11.28 8.34
CA GLU A 13 -1.29 -10.63 7.67
C GLU A 13 -0.99 -10.33 6.19
N TYR A 14 0.24 -9.93 5.89
CA TYR A 14 0.65 -9.49 4.55
C TYR A 14 0.66 -10.61 3.50
N ALA A 15 0.70 -11.88 3.92
CA ALA A 15 0.62 -13.03 3.02
C ALA A 15 -0.71 -13.11 2.25
N SER A 16 -1.76 -12.49 2.79
CA SER A 16 -3.09 -12.41 2.18
C SER A 16 -3.33 -11.12 1.39
N THR A 17 -2.31 -10.28 1.21
CA THR A 17 -2.41 -9.05 0.42
C THR A 17 -2.81 -9.39 -1.02
N SER A 18 -3.75 -8.63 -1.58
CA SER A 18 -4.10 -8.76 -3.01
C SER A 18 -2.87 -8.59 -3.89
N THR A 19 -2.63 -9.54 -4.78
CA THR A 19 -1.53 -9.49 -5.76
C THR A 19 -1.84 -8.62 -6.97
N THR A 20 -3.01 -7.99 -7.05
CA THR A 20 -3.34 -7.05 -8.12
C THR A 20 -2.80 -5.66 -7.79
N TYR A 21 -2.07 -5.03 -8.69
CA TYR A 21 -1.59 -3.65 -8.53
C TYR A 21 -2.76 -2.66 -8.40
N ASN A 22 -2.58 -1.60 -7.61
CA ASN A 22 -3.59 -0.57 -7.40
C ASN A 22 -2.93 0.80 -7.23
N ILE A 23 -3.52 1.80 -7.87
CA ILE A 23 -3.00 3.16 -7.94
C ILE A 23 -3.37 4.05 -6.73
N GLU A 24 -4.42 3.68 -5.99
CA GLU A 24 -4.78 4.27 -4.69
C GLU A 24 -3.75 3.88 -3.63
N THR A 25 -3.23 2.65 -3.66
CA THR A 25 -2.15 2.20 -2.75
C THR A 25 -1.00 1.52 -3.52
N PRO A 26 -0.17 2.30 -4.22
CA PRO A 26 0.88 1.75 -5.06
C PRO A 26 2.07 1.25 -4.24
N LEU A 27 2.75 0.21 -4.70
CA LEU A 27 4.03 -0.25 -4.14
C LEU A 27 5.18 0.01 -5.14
N ALA A 28 6.38 0.19 -4.59
CA ALA A 28 7.61 0.38 -5.34
C ALA A 28 8.22 -0.97 -5.72
N ARG A 29 9.12 -0.95 -6.70
CA ARG A 29 9.94 -2.09 -7.08
C ARG A 29 11.41 -1.75 -6.93
N GLN A 30 12.19 -2.67 -6.37
CA GLN A 30 13.65 -2.57 -6.29
C GLN A 30 14.31 -2.46 -7.67
N THR A 31 13.75 -3.16 -8.66
CA THR A 31 14.27 -3.18 -10.02
C THR A 31 13.09 -3.32 -10.97
N ILE A 32 13.04 -2.46 -11.98
CA ILE A 32 12.00 -2.48 -13.02
C ILE A 32 12.64 -3.04 -14.28
N THR A 33 12.48 -4.34 -14.51
CA THR A 33 12.93 -5.01 -15.74
C THR A 33 11.82 -5.05 -16.79
N THR A 34 10.57 -5.12 -16.33
CA THR A 34 9.35 -5.10 -17.14
C THR A 34 8.23 -4.40 -16.39
N LEU A 35 7.27 -3.85 -17.14
CA LEU A 35 6.01 -3.39 -16.57
C LEU A 35 5.17 -4.61 -16.16
N SER A 36 4.51 -4.53 -15.02
CA SER A 36 3.61 -5.59 -14.54
C SER A 36 2.57 -4.97 -13.63
N ASP A 37 1.37 -5.52 -13.65
CA ASP A 37 0.23 -5.21 -12.78
C ASP A 37 0.12 -6.18 -11.59
N THR A 38 1.16 -6.98 -11.35
CA THR A 38 1.21 -7.94 -10.25
C THR A 38 2.09 -7.39 -9.11
N ILE A 39 1.57 -7.49 -7.89
CA ILE A 39 2.26 -7.25 -6.63
C ILE A 39 2.82 -8.57 -6.11
N THR A 40 4.07 -8.53 -5.65
CA THR A 40 4.79 -9.66 -5.07
C THR A 40 5.24 -9.33 -3.65
N PRO A 41 4.46 -9.72 -2.61
CA PRO A 41 4.93 -9.68 -1.23
C PRO A 41 6.26 -10.44 -1.09
N GLY A 42 7.15 -9.93 -0.24
CA GLY A 42 8.54 -10.39 -0.11
C GLY A 42 9.50 -9.76 -1.12
N ARG A 43 9.01 -8.90 -2.03
CA ARG A 43 9.83 -8.21 -3.05
C ARG A 43 9.48 -6.75 -3.22
N ASP A 44 8.20 -6.44 -3.35
CA ASP A 44 7.74 -5.07 -3.57
C ASP A 44 7.85 -4.24 -2.29
N ILE A 45 8.08 -2.94 -2.46
CA ILE A 45 8.45 -2.02 -1.39
C ILE A 45 7.28 -1.10 -1.02
N VAL A 46 7.02 -0.99 0.27
CA VAL A 46 6.19 0.09 0.83
C VAL A 46 7.00 1.37 0.85
N MET A 47 6.52 2.42 0.20
CA MET A 47 7.16 3.74 0.16
C MET A 47 6.22 4.81 0.74
N CYS A 48 6.74 6.03 0.95
CA CYS A 48 5.93 7.17 1.42
C CYS A 48 4.68 7.37 0.55
N LEU A 49 4.87 7.22 -0.77
CA LEU A 49 3.81 7.40 -1.76
C LEU A 49 2.84 6.22 -1.85
N SER A 50 3.02 5.15 -1.08
CA SER A 50 2.04 4.08 -0.98
C SER A 50 0.76 4.53 -0.28
N CYS A 51 0.86 5.50 0.64
CA CYS A 51 -0.29 6.07 1.33
C CYS A 51 -0.49 7.57 1.06
N HIS A 52 0.56 8.32 0.75
CA HIS A 52 0.49 9.77 0.56
C HIS A 52 0.61 10.19 -0.91
N LYS A 53 0.08 11.37 -1.23
CA LYS A 53 0.33 12.08 -2.49
C LYS A 53 1.45 13.11 -2.31
N ALA A 54 2.27 13.33 -3.34
CA ALA A 54 3.46 14.19 -3.22
C ALA A 54 3.15 15.70 -3.17
N HIS A 55 2.12 16.17 -3.89
CA HIS A 55 1.87 17.60 -4.10
C HIS A 55 0.59 18.12 -3.44
N GLY A 56 -0.10 17.30 -2.67
CA GLY A 56 -1.42 17.63 -2.12
C GLY A 56 -2.46 16.55 -2.37
N SER A 57 -3.48 16.54 -1.52
CA SER A 57 -4.65 15.69 -1.62
C SER A 57 -5.84 16.40 -1.00
N GLU A 58 -7.04 15.98 -1.39
CA GLU A 58 -8.30 16.40 -0.74
C GLU A 58 -8.48 15.75 0.64
N TYR A 59 -7.71 14.70 0.95
CA TYR A 59 -7.76 13.99 2.22
C TYR A 59 -6.76 14.55 3.23
N ALA A 60 -7.12 14.44 4.51
CA ALA A 60 -6.24 14.81 5.63
C ALA A 60 -4.87 14.12 5.52
N ASP A 61 -3.84 14.77 6.06
CA ASP A 61 -2.45 14.29 6.05
C ASP A 61 -1.90 13.96 4.65
N ILE A 62 -2.48 14.56 3.60
CA ILE A 62 -2.09 14.34 2.20
C ILE A 62 -2.20 12.86 1.81
N LEU A 63 -3.16 12.13 2.38
CA LEU A 63 -3.39 10.73 2.06
C LEU A 63 -3.96 10.53 0.66
N ARG A 64 -3.88 9.32 0.11
CA ARG A 64 -4.46 8.94 -1.18
C ARG A 64 -5.94 8.57 -1.11
N PHE A 65 -6.44 8.37 0.10
CA PHE A 65 -7.78 7.87 0.42
C PHE A 65 -8.30 8.57 1.68
N ASP A 66 -9.62 8.58 1.87
CA ASP A 66 -10.24 9.05 3.11
C ASP A 66 -10.05 7.99 4.20
N TYR A 67 -9.24 8.32 5.22
CA TYR A 67 -8.97 7.43 6.34
C TYR A 67 -10.21 7.17 7.21
N SER A 68 -11.14 8.12 7.27
CA SER A 68 -12.31 8.06 8.16
C SER A 68 -13.39 7.10 7.68
N THR A 69 -13.34 6.68 6.41
CA THR A 69 -14.36 5.83 5.78
C THR A 69 -13.75 4.57 5.14
N LEU A 70 -12.61 4.10 5.64
CA LEU A 70 -11.92 2.94 5.07
C LEU A 70 -12.76 1.66 5.16
N ALA A 71 -12.82 0.93 4.04
CA ALA A 71 -13.39 -0.41 3.96
C ALA A 71 -12.28 -1.47 3.79
N ALA A 72 -12.58 -2.72 4.13
CA ALA A 72 -11.65 -3.83 3.92
C ALA A 72 -11.17 -3.88 2.46
N GLY A 73 -9.85 -4.00 2.25
CA GLY A 73 -9.24 -4.03 0.92
C GLY A 73 -9.00 -2.66 0.26
N THR A 74 -9.35 -1.55 0.92
CA THR A 74 -9.09 -0.17 0.46
C THR A 74 -7.99 0.48 1.28
N GLY A 75 -7.32 1.49 0.72
CA GLY A 75 -6.27 2.24 1.42
C GLY A 75 -5.25 1.33 2.14
N CYS A 76 -4.90 1.66 3.39
CA CYS A 76 -3.94 0.86 4.17
C CYS A 76 -4.43 -0.58 4.47
N LEU A 77 -5.74 -0.82 4.48
CA LEU A 77 -6.35 -2.14 4.71
C LEU A 77 -6.19 -3.09 3.51
N ARG A 78 -5.63 -2.60 2.40
CA ARG A 78 -5.27 -3.45 1.27
C ARG A 78 -4.11 -4.40 1.58
N CYS A 79 -3.17 -3.97 2.43
CA CYS A 79 -2.06 -4.80 2.92
C CYS A 79 -2.25 -5.23 4.38
N HIS A 80 -2.90 -4.41 5.21
CA HIS A 80 -3.24 -4.75 6.59
C HIS A 80 -4.58 -5.49 6.69
N THR A 81 -4.63 -6.69 6.13
CA THR A 81 -5.86 -7.51 6.04
C THR A 81 -6.35 -8.00 7.40
N GLY A 82 -5.50 -7.98 8.43
CA GLY A 82 -5.84 -8.32 9.81
C GLY A 82 -6.32 -7.12 10.64
N LYS A 83 -6.45 -5.93 10.05
CA LYS A 83 -6.87 -4.69 10.71
C LYS A 83 -8.18 -4.17 10.12
N SER A 84 -8.84 -3.29 10.87
CA SER A 84 -10.04 -2.57 10.45
C SER A 84 -9.80 -1.05 10.51
N ALA A 85 -10.70 -0.29 9.88
CA ALA A 85 -10.84 1.13 10.17
C ALA A 85 -11.17 1.31 11.66
N TYR A 86 -10.73 2.43 12.22
CA TYR A 86 -10.96 2.80 13.61
C TYR A 86 -12.40 3.24 13.86
#